data_AF-A0AAV1HV20-F1
#
_entry.id   AF-A0AAV1HV20-F1
#
_cell.length_a   1.000
_cell.length_b   1.000
_cell.length_c   1.000
_cell.angle_alpha   90.00
_cell.angle_beta   90.00
_cell.angle_gamma   90.00
#
_symmetry.space_group_name_H-M   'P 1'
#
loop_
_entity.id
_entity.type
_entity.pdbx_description
1 polymer ?
#
loop_
_entity_poly.entity_id
_entity_poly.type
_entity_poly.pdbx_seq_one_letter_code
_entity_poly.pdbx_strand_id
1 'polypeptide(L)'
;MQESEEVDCVIVNTCAFVEEAKAESLQAIMEAAELKKDGRVKKVVVTGCLAQRYADELAESLPEADFVVGFQNYAGLPATLQSALGTDLHPASTVEQDYQRHQRVQVGEATIPFRSEVKRHRLTAPHTAYLRVAEGCNHACTFCAIPGFRGKFRSKGWHGILDEARQLVESGVKELNLIAEDTNQYGMDRRDGKGLAELMAELGKLEGLRWMRILYAYPSYFSEELINEIARNPKVCKYIDIPLQHMSNLVLLGMNRPARTHTVDLLEKLKSRNSWPGLEDHIHLRLPWRDRGAAQRAGCLLQEI
;
A
#
# COMPACT_ATOMS: atom_id res chain seq x y z
N MET A 1 18.47 15.07 7.36
CA MET A 1 19.13 15.45 6.10
C MET A 1 20.58 15.78 6.44
N GLN A 2 21.55 15.06 5.89
CA GLN A 2 22.95 15.50 5.95
C GLN A 2 23.06 16.82 5.18
N GLU A 3 23.81 17.77 5.74
CA GLU A 3 24.08 19.07 5.13
C GLU A 3 24.88 18.91 3.83
N SER A 4 24.48 19.68 2.79
CA SER A 4 25.20 19.99 1.54
C SER A 4 24.96 19.19 0.24
N GLU A 5 23.90 18.41 0.10
CA GLU A 5 23.44 18.05 -1.26
C GLU A 5 22.52 19.15 -1.81
N GLU A 6 22.90 19.77 -2.93
CA GLU A 6 21.99 20.57 -3.74
C GLU A 6 20.87 19.65 -4.25
N VAL A 7 19.63 19.93 -3.85
CA VAL A 7 18.46 19.11 -4.25
C VAL A 7 17.72 19.84 -5.36
N ASP A 8 17.75 19.32 -6.58
CA ASP A 8 17.01 19.92 -7.69
C ASP A 8 15.49 19.84 -7.50
N CYS A 9 15.01 18.72 -6.95
CA CYS A 9 13.58 18.47 -6.80
C CYS A 9 13.27 17.68 -5.53
N VAL A 10 12.19 18.07 -4.84
CA VAL A 10 11.58 17.29 -3.75
C VAL A 10 10.28 16.67 -4.25
N ILE A 11 10.09 15.38 -3.98
CA ILE A 11 8.84 14.67 -4.28
C ILE A 11 8.18 14.27 -2.96
N VAL A 12 7.00 14.80 -2.68
CA VAL A 12 6.21 14.49 -1.48
C VAL A 12 5.14 13.47 -1.85
N ASN A 13 5.28 12.24 -1.37
CA ASN A 13 4.29 11.18 -1.55
C ASN A 13 3.27 11.20 -0.39
N THR A 14 2.04 11.61 -0.71
CA THR A 14 0.99 11.96 0.26
C THR A 14 0.02 10.82 0.53
N CYS A 15 -0.58 10.85 1.72
CA CYS A 15 -1.68 9.99 2.12
C CYS A 15 -3.00 10.79 2.19
N ALA A 16 -4.12 10.14 1.86
CA ALA A 16 -5.47 10.72 1.95
C ALA A 16 -6.42 9.89 2.83
N PHE A 17 -5.88 8.90 3.55
CA PHE A 17 -6.69 7.86 4.19
C PHE A 17 -7.16 8.26 5.59
N VAL A 18 -6.23 8.59 6.50
CA VAL A 18 -6.53 9.06 7.85
C VAL A 18 -6.18 10.53 8.01
N GLU A 19 -6.92 11.23 8.86
CA GLU A 19 -6.82 12.69 8.99
C GLU A 19 -5.45 13.14 9.48
N GLU A 20 -4.86 12.41 10.43
CA GLU A 20 -3.53 12.67 10.93
C GLU A 20 -2.47 12.55 9.82
N ALA A 21 -2.60 11.54 8.93
CA ALA A 21 -1.68 11.35 7.81
C ALA A 21 -1.88 12.40 6.70
N LYS A 22 -3.09 12.95 6.54
CA LYS A 22 -3.32 14.10 5.66
C LYS A 22 -2.61 15.33 6.20
N ALA A 23 -2.77 15.62 7.49
CA ALA A 23 -2.11 16.75 8.14
C ALA A 23 -0.57 16.64 8.03
N GLU A 24 -0.02 15.45 8.29
CA GLU A 24 1.41 15.17 8.08
C GLU A 24 1.83 15.39 6.62
N SER A 25 1.02 14.93 5.66
CA SER A 25 1.29 15.13 4.23
C SER A 25 1.31 16.61 3.87
N LEU A 26 0.35 17.41 4.36
CA LEU A 26 0.30 18.85 4.12
C LEU A 26 1.50 19.56 4.74
N GLN A 27 1.87 19.20 5.97
CA GLN A 27 3.05 19.74 6.64
C GLN A 27 4.33 19.48 5.84
N ALA A 28 4.51 18.25 5.33
CA ALA A 28 5.66 17.90 4.49
C ALA A 28 5.72 18.71 3.18
N ILE A 29 4.55 19.03 2.58
CA ILE A 29 4.49 19.91 1.41
C ILE A 29 4.92 21.34 1.77
N MET A 30 4.45 21.87 2.89
CA MET A 30 4.81 23.21 3.36
C MET A 30 6.32 23.32 3.66
N GLU A 31 6.91 22.29 4.26
CA GLU A 31 8.36 22.24 4.49
C GLU A 31 9.15 22.23 3.17
N ALA A 32 8.69 21.46 2.18
CA ALA A 32 9.30 21.46 0.85
C ALA A 32 9.15 22.83 0.15
N ALA A 33 8.02 23.50 0.35
CA ALA A 33 7.75 24.84 -0.19
C ALA A 33 8.67 25.91 0.41
N GLU A 34 8.91 25.88 1.73
CA GLU A 34 9.87 26.81 2.36
C GLU A 34 11.30 26.55 1.86
N LEU A 35 11.71 25.28 1.70
CA LEU A 35 13.03 24.98 1.10
C LEU A 35 13.17 25.52 -0.33
N LYS A 36 12.08 25.52 -1.10
CA LYS A 36 12.04 26.11 -2.45
C LYS A 36 12.16 27.64 -2.41
N LYS A 37 11.46 28.28 -1.47
CA LYS A 37 11.51 29.73 -1.27
C LYS A 37 12.89 30.21 -0.84
N ASP A 38 13.60 29.41 -0.04
CA ASP A 38 15.00 29.66 0.37
C ASP A 38 16.01 29.36 -0.74
N GLY A 39 15.57 28.92 -1.93
CA GLY A 39 16.42 28.59 -3.07
C GLY A 39 17.21 27.28 -2.93
N ARG A 40 16.93 26.48 -1.89
CA ARG A 40 17.60 25.19 -1.63
C ARG A 40 17.06 24.06 -2.50
N VAL A 41 15.84 24.24 -3.02
CA VAL A 41 15.15 23.31 -3.91
C VAL A 41 14.61 24.07 -5.11
N LYS A 42 14.73 23.52 -6.32
CA LYS A 42 14.21 24.20 -7.53
C LYS A 42 12.75 23.83 -7.81
N LYS A 43 12.37 22.57 -7.56
CA LYS A 43 11.04 22.03 -7.86
C LYS A 43 10.43 21.23 -6.71
N VAL A 44 9.12 21.36 -6.53
CA VAL A 44 8.32 20.57 -5.58
C VAL A 44 7.23 19.82 -6.34
N VAL A 45 7.22 18.50 -6.21
CA VAL A 45 6.18 17.62 -6.76
C VAL A 45 5.37 17.03 -5.62
N VAL A 46 4.06 17.14 -5.71
CA VAL A 46 3.12 16.47 -4.81
C VAL A 46 2.53 15.28 -5.54
N THR A 47 2.61 14.11 -4.92
CA THR A 47 2.08 12.87 -5.49
C THR A 47 1.38 12.03 -4.43
N GLY A 48 0.79 10.89 -4.80
CA GLY A 48 0.16 9.97 -3.86
C GLY A 48 -1.35 10.13 -3.78
N CYS A 49 -1.94 9.66 -2.68
CA CYS A 49 -3.39 9.57 -2.53
C CYS A 49 -4.07 10.94 -2.46
N LEU A 50 -3.43 11.93 -1.83
CA LEU A 50 -4.02 13.28 -1.71
C LEU A 50 -4.01 13.95 -3.08
N ALA A 51 -2.88 13.87 -3.80
CA ALA A 51 -2.75 14.35 -5.17
C ALA A 51 -3.76 13.68 -6.12
N GLN A 52 -4.01 12.37 -5.97
CA GLN A 52 -4.98 11.66 -6.81
C GLN A 52 -6.43 12.08 -6.52
N ARG A 53 -6.76 12.37 -5.26
CA ARG A 53 -8.14 12.57 -4.82
C ARG A 53 -8.57 14.04 -4.83
N TYR A 54 -7.66 14.95 -4.50
CA TYR A 54 -7.92 16.38 -4.28
C TYR A 54 -6.98 17.23 -5.14
N ALA A 55 -6.79 16.81 -6.39
CA ALA A 55 -5.76 17.36 -7.27
C ALA A 55 -5.89 18.88 -7.48
N ASP A 56 -7.09 19.31 -7.87
CA ASP A 56 -7.39 20.72 -8.16
C ASP A 56 -7.33 21.56 -6.88
N GLU A 57 -7.97 21.10 -5.80
CA GLU A 57 -7.94 21.76 -4.50
C GLU A 57 -6.51 21.94 -3.97
N LEU A 58 -5.64 20.93 -4.13
CA LEU A 58 -4.22 21.02 -3.76
C LEU A 58 -3.47 22.02 -4.65
N ALA A 59 -3.71 22.00 -5.96
CA ALA A 59 -3.04 22.92 -6.87
C ALA A 59 -3.46 24.39 -6.63
N GLU A 60 -4.73 24.62 -6.29
CA GLU A 60 -5.26 25.93 -5.92
C GLU A 60 -4.72 26.41 -4.56
N SER A 61 -4.71 25.54 -3.55
CA SER A 61 -4.33 25.91 -2.18
C SER A 61 -2.81 25.96 -1.93
N LEU A 62 -2.01 25.25 -2.72
CA LEU A 62 -0.56 25.14 -2.57
C LEU A 62 0.16 25.54 -3.87
N PRO A 63 0.15 26.83 -4.26
CA PRO A 63 0.77 27.33 -5.50
C PRO A 63 2.27 26.99 -5.63
N GLU A 64 2.95 26.71 -4.52
CA GLU A 64 4.37 26.37 -4.46
C GLU A 64 4.69 24.98 -5.04
N ALA A 65 3.70 24.08 -5.06
CA ALA A 65 3.81 22.79 -5.74
C ALA A 65 3.82 22.99 -7.26
N ASP A 66 4.98 22.77 -7.91
CA ASP A 66 5.11 22.90 -9.36
C ASP A 66 4.26 21.87 -10.10
N PHE A 67 4.12 20.67 -9.53
CA PHE A 67 3.33 19.59 -10.12
C PHE A 67 2.52 18.83 -9.07
N VAL A 68 1.28 18.50 -9.41
CA VAL A 68 0.40 17.59 -8.66
C VAL A 68 0.14 16.38 -9.53
N VAL A 69 0.71 15.23 -9.15
CA VAL A 69 0.85 14.06 -10.02
C VAL A 69 0.13 12.85 -9.41
N GLY A 70 -0.88 12.36 -10.12
CA GLY A 70 -1.66 11.18 -9.76
C GLY A 70 -0.97 9.87 -10.18
N PHE A 71 -1.60 8.74 -9.86
CA PHE A 71 -1.03 7.41 -10.10
C PHE A 71 -0.72 7.17 -11.58
N GLN A 72 -1.61 7.61 -12.48
CA GLN A 72 -1.46 7.39 -13.92
C GLN A 72 -0.17 7.94 -14.50
N ASN A 73 0.27 9.11 -14.02
CA ASN A 73 1.42 9.77 -14.62
C ASN A 73 2.76 9.51 -13.92
N TYR A 74 2.80 8.49 -13.05
CA TYR A 74 4.02 8.06 -12.39
C TYR A 74 5.15 7.68 -13.36
N ALA A 75 4.81 7.11 -14.52
CA ALA A 75 5.80 6.77 -15.55
C ALA A 75 6.29 7.99 -16.34
N GLY A 76 5.47 9.04 -16.43
CA GLY A 76 5.81 10.30 -17.10
C GLY A 76 6.64 11.25 -16.23
N LEU A 77 6.64 11.06 -14.91
CA LEU A 77 7.28 11.95 -13.96
C LEU A 77 8.76 12.28 -14.28
N PRO A 78 9.62 11.32 -14.67
CA PRO A 78 11.00 11.65 -15.05
C PRO A 78 11.09 12.64 -16.21
N ALA A 79 10.25 12.51 -17.24
CA ALA A 79 10.22 13.44 -18.37
C ALA A 79 9.66 14.80 -17.97
N THR A 80 8.60 14.84 -17.15
CA THR A 80 8.07 16.08 -16.58
C THR A 80 9.15 16.85 -15.81
N LEU A 81 9.93 16.15 -14.98
CA LEU A 81 10.99 16.76 -14.18
C LEU A 81 12.17 17.22 -15.03
N GLN A 82 12.59 16.43 -16.01
CA GLN A 82 13.67 16.81 -16.92
C GLN A 82 13.35 18.11 -17.64
N SER A 83 12.12 18.23 -18.16
CA SER A 83 11.65 19.42 -18.83
C SER A 83 11.57 20.63 -17.90
N ALA A 84 10.99 20.44 -16.70
CA ALA A 84 10.88 21.49 -15.70
C ALA A 84 12.24 22.01 -15.19
N LEU A 85 13.27 21.16 -15.21
CA LEU A 85 14.64 21.49 -14.80
C LEU A 85 15.53 21.94 -15.97
N GLY A 86 15.03 21.93 -17.21
CA GLY A 86 15.82 22.29 -18.40
C GLY A 86 16.92 21.26 -18.73
N THR A 87 16.71 20.00 -18.38
CA THR A 87 17.65 18.88 -18.58
C THR A 87 17.16 17.85 -19.59
N ASP A 88 16.14 18.20 -20.37
CA ASP A 88 15.57 17.33 -21.40
C ASP A 88 16.64 16.84 -22.38
N LEU A 89 16.81 15.51 -22.43
CA LEU A 89 17.71 14.85 -23.39
C LEU A 89 17.00 14.52 -24.72
N HIS A 90 15.66 14.56 -24.73
CA HIS A 90 14.84 14.22 -25.89
C HIS A 90 13.62 15.14 -26.03
N PRO A 91 13.40 15.78 -27.20
CA PRO A 91 12.19 16.54 -27.45
C PRO A 91 10.95 15.63 -27.36
N ALA A 92 9.81 16.19 -26.92
CA ALA A 92 8.55 15.46 -26.89
C ALA A 92 8.21 14.87 -28.28
N SER A 93 7.77 13.61 -28.31
CA SER A 93 7.53 12.92 -29.59
C SER A 93 6.24 13.38 -30.27
N THR A 94 5.33 14.02 -29.52
CA THR A 94 4.09 14.61 -30.04
C THR A 94 3.71 15.87 -29.25
N VAL A 95 2.91 16.74 -29.87
CA VAL A 95 2.35 17.97 -29.25
C VAL A 95 1.55 17.65 -27.99
N GLU A 96 0.78 16.55 -27.99
CA GLU A 96 -0.02 16.13 -26.84
C GLU A 96 0.88 15.74 -25.65
N GLN A 97 1.95 14.97 -25.90
CA GLN A 97 2.89 14.60 -24.83
C GLN A 97 3.61 15.83 -24.27
N ASP A 98 3.92 16.80 -25.12
CA ASP A 98 4.54 18.06 -24.72
C ASP A 98 3.59 18.86 -23.81
N TYR A 99 2.33 19.02 -24.25
CA TYR A 99 1.31 19.72 -23.48
C TYR A 99 1.09 19.09 -22.09
N GLN A 100 0.95 17.76 -22.02
CA GLN A 100 0.76 17.02 -20.77
C GLN A 100 1.96 17.15 -19.80
N ARG A 101 3.20 17.19 -20.30
CA ARG A 101 4.41 17.38 -19.45
C ARG A 101 4.44 18.74 -18.77
N HIS A 102 3.90 19.76 -19.42
CA HIS A 102 3.88 21.13 -18.90
C HIS A 102 2.66 21.44 -18.04
N GLN A 103 1.65 20.57 -18.00
CA GLN A 103 0.50 20.77 -17.13
C GLN A 103 0.90 20.64 -15.67
N ARG A 104 0.42 21.56 -14.84
CA ARG A 104 0.64 21.53 -13.39
C ARG A 104 -0.09 20.36 -12.71
N VAL A 105 -1.33 20.11 -13.09
CA VAL A 105 -2.13 18.99 -12.58
C VAL A 105 -2.09 17.85 -13.60
N GLN A 106 -1.53 16.71 -13.19
CA GLN A 106 -1.33 15.53 -14.03
C GLN A 106 -1.97 14.32 -13.36
N VAL A 107 -3.30 14.33 -13.32
CA VAL A 107 -4.11 13.29 -12.69
C VAL A 107 -5.04 12.69 -13.73
N GLY A 108 -5.20 11.38 -13.67
CA GLY A 108 -6.18 10.69 -14.49
C GLY A 108 -6.72 9.46 -13.78
N GLU A 109 -6.94 8.37 -14.50
CA GLU A 109 -7.61 7.20 -13.97
C GLU A 109 -6.82 6.52 -12.84
N ALA A 110 -7.54 6.09 -11.80
CA ALA A 110 -6.97 5.26 -10.75
C ALA A 110 -6.58 3.85 -11.27
N THR A 111 -7.19 3.44 -12.38
CA THR A 111 -7.13 2.06 -12.88
C THR A 111 -6.06 1.87 -13.94
N ILE A 112 -4.79 2.11 -13.59
CA ILE A 112 -3.68 1.97 -14.55
C ILE A 112 -3.08 0.56 -14.60
N PRO A 113 -2.46 0.17 -15.73
CA PRO A 113 -1.65 -1.05 -15.78
C PRO A 113 -0.51 -1.00 -14.77
N PHE A 114 -0.20 -2.15 -14.17
CA PHE A 114 0.96 -2.27 -13.30
C PHE A 114 2.24 -1.98 -14.07
N ARG A 115 3.01 -0.98 -13.61
CA ARG A 115 4.39 -0.78 -14.05
C ARG A 115 5.30 -1.83 -13.45
N SER A 116 6.42 -2.07 -14.11
CA SER A 116 7.49 -2.88 -13.51
C SER A 116 8.08 -2.13 -12.33
N GLU A 117 8.20 -2.82 -11.19
CA GLU A 117 8.79 -2.28 -9.95
C GLU A 117 10.14 -2.95 -9.64
N VAL A 118 10.67 -3.70 -10.61
CA VAL A 118 12.01 -4.27 -10.59
C VAL A 118 13.05 -3.15 -10.60
N LYS A 119 14.23 -3.41 -10.02
CA LYS A 119 15.34 -2.45 -9.91
C LYS A 119 15.01 -1.12 -9.21
N ARG A 120 13.95 -1.06 -8.39
CA ARG A 120 13.63 0.15 -7.63
C ARG A 120 14.66 0.44 -6.53
N HIS A 121 15.01 1.71 -6.37
CA HIS A 121 15.84 2.17 -5.27
C HIS A 121 15.04 2.11 -3.96
N ARG A 122 15.65 1.61 -2.88
CA ARG A 122 14.98 1.41 -1.59
C ARG A 122 15.49 2.42 -0.57
N LEU A 123 14.56 3.19 -0.02
CA LEU A 123 14.82 4.14 1.07
C LEU A 123 14.67 3.51 2.46
N THR A 124 14.14 2.29 2.54
CA THR A 124 13.95 1.53 3.78
C THR A 124 15.18 0.71 4.14
N ALA A 125 15.19 0.16 5.35
CA ALA A 125 16.27 -0.72 5.81
C ALA A 125 16.55 -1.88 4.82
N PRO A 126 17.82 -2.26 4.62
CA PRO A 126 18.21 -3.16 3.52
C PRO A 126 17.66 -4.59 3.66
N HIS A 127 17.39 -5.03 4.89
CA HIS A 127 16.96 -6.40 5.19
C HIS A 127 15.45 -6.64 4.97
N THR A 128 14.64 -5.61 4.74
CA THR A 128 13.18 -5.73 4.59
C THR A 128 12.69 -4.96 3.37
N ALA A 129 11.61 -5.44 2.75
CA ALA A 129 10.93 -4.73 1.69
C ALA A 129 9.43 -5.00 1.69
N TYR A 130 8.64 -3.97 1.41
CA TYR A 130 7.24 -4.13 1.05
C TYR A 130 7.13 -4.65 -0.38
N LEU A 131 6.35 -5.70 -0.61
CA LEU A 131 6.07 -6.25 -1.93
C LEU A 131 4.58 -6.11 -2.19
N ARG A 132 4.24 -5.21 -3.13
CA ARG A 132 2.85 -4.94 -3.48
C ARG A 132 2.34 -6.00 -4.46
N VAL A 133 1.30 -6.72 -4.04
CA VAL A 133 0.74 -7.85 -4.80
C VAL A 133 -0.55 -7.49 -5.53
N ALA A 134 -1.26 -6.46 -5.08
CA ALA A 134 -2.49 -5.98 -5.70
C ALA A 134 -2.68 -4.48 -5.44
N GLU A 135 -3.65 -3.88 -6.13
CA GLU A 135 -4.12 -2.51 -5.93
C GLU A 135 -5.64 -2.43 -5.95
N GLY A 136 -6.19 -1.49 -5.20
CA GLY A 136 -7.62 -1.21 -5.18
C GLY A 136 -8.39 -2.16 -4.26
N CYS A 137 -9.69 -1.95 -4.14
CA CYS A 137 -10.52 -2.70 -3.20
C CYS A 137 -11.96 -2.78 -3.71
N ASN A 138 -12.59 -3.96 -3.56
CA ASN A 138 -13.99 -4.17 -3.94
C ASN A 138 -14.96 -4.10 -2.75
N HIS A 139 -14.45 -3.89 -1.53
CA HIS A 139 -15.32 -3.79 -0.35
C HIS A 139 -16.11 -2.48 -0.37
N ALA A 140 -17.41 -2.58 -0.07
CA ALA A 140 -18.29 -1.44 0.12
C ALA A 140 -18.38 -1.03 1.60
N CYS A 141 -17.24 -0.97 2.29
CA CYS A 141 -17.17 -0.50 3.68
C CYS A 141 -17.66 0.96 3.77
N THR A 142 -18.64 1.25 4.62
CA THR A 142 -19.33 2.56 4.63
C THR A 142 -18.42 3.73 5.03
N PHE A 143 -17.30 3.46 5.69
CA PHE A 143 -16.31 4.44 6.12
C PHE A 143 -15.12 4.59 5.15
N CYS A 144 -15.00 3.71 4.16
CA CYS A 144 -13.79 3.61 3.34
C CYS A 144 -13.95 4.34 1.99
N ALA A 145 -13.04 5.26 1.69
CA ALA A 145 -13.03 5.99 0.42
C ALA A 145 -12.15 5.34 -0.67
N ILE A 146 -11.40 4.28 -0.34
CA ILE A 146 -10.42 3.64 -1.24
C ILE A 146 -11.00 3.29 -2.62
N PRO A 147 -12.18 2.65 -2.75
CA PRO A 147 -12.72 2.29 -4.06
C PRO A 147 -12.92 3.49 -4.99
N GLY A 148 -13.14 4.70 -4.43
CA GLY A 148 -13.37 5.92 -5.20
C GLY A 148 -12.11 6.50 -5.87
N PHE A 149 -10.92 6.30 -5.31
CA PHE A 149 -9.68 6.91 -5.83
C PHE A 149 -8.53 5.93 -6.10
N ARG A 150 -8.60 4.69 -5.60
CA ARG A 150 -7.71 3.57 -5.98
C ARG A 150 -8.34 2.62 -6.99
N GLY A 151 -9.64 2.77 -7.25
CA GLY A 151 -10.40 1.94 -8.18
C GLY A 151 -10.71 0.54 -7.64
N LYS A 152 -11.20 -0.32 -8.55
CA LYS A 152 -11.55 -1.72 -8.24
C LYS A 152 -10.31 -2.55 -7.94
N PHE A 153 -10.50 -3.62 -7.17
CA PHE A 153 -9.45 -4.58 -6.85
C PHE A 153 -8.87 -5.20 -8.12
N ARG A 154 -7.54 -5.21 -8.22
CA ARG A 154 -6.79 -5.80 -9.32
C ARG A 154 -5.52 -6.45 -8.80
N SER A 155 -5.28 -7.69 -9.19
CA SER A 155 -4.05 -8.41 -8.85
C SER A 155 -2.91 -8.04 -9.80
N LYS A 156 -1.72 -7.80 -9.23
CA LYS A 156 -0.48 -7.65 -10.02
C LYS A 156 -0.14 -8.97 -10.70
N GLY A 157 0.48 -8.86 -11.88
CA GLY A 157 0.84 -10.02 -12.70
C GLY A 157 1.79 -10.96 -11.96
N TRP A 158 1.46 -12.26 -11.99
CA TRP A 158 2.20 -13.33 -11.31
C TRP A 158 3.72 -13.26 -11.50
N HIS A 159 4.18 -13.26 -12.76
CA HIS A 159 5.61 -13.21 -13.07
C HIS A 159 6.25 -11.90 -12.60
N GLY A 160 5.55 -10.77 -12.72
CA GLY A 160 6.06 -9.47 -12.26
C GLY A 160 6.29 -9.41 -10.76
N ILE A 161 5.45 -10.07 -9.95
CA ILE A 161 5.65 -10.19 -8.50
C ILE A 161 6.87 -11.07 -8.21
N LEU A 162 6.97 -12.24 -8.86
CA LEU A 162 8.08 -13.17 -8.62
C LEU A 162 9.44 -12.58 -9.04
N ASP A 163 9.48 -11.85 -10.16
CA ASP A 163 10.69 -11.21 -10.64
C ASP A 163 11.14 -10.06 -9.72
N GLU A 164 10.20 -9.24 -9.23
CA GLU A 164 10.52 -8.24 -8.21
C GLU A 164 11.01 -8.89 -6.91
N ALA A 165 10.32 -9.91 -6.42
CA ALA A 165 10.69 -10.62 -5.20
C ALA A 165 12.09 -11.23 -5.30
N ARG A 166 12.41 -11.86 -6.43
CA ARG A 166 13.74 -12.43 -6.69
C ARG A 166 14.82 -11.35 -6.60
N GLN A 167 14.65 -10.23 -7.29
CA GLN A 167 15.63 -9.13 -7.25
C GLN A 167 15.76 -8.51 -5.85
N LEU A 168 14.66 -8.37 -5.13
CA LEU A 168 14.69 -7.88 -3.74
C LEU A 168 15.54 -8.80 -2.86
N VAL A 169 15.31 -10.12 -2.95
CA VAL A 169 16.06 -11.12 -2.17
C VAL A 169 17.53 -11.17 -2.58
N GLU A 170 17.83 -11.10 -3.89
CA GLU A 170 19.20 -10.99 -4.42
C GLU A 170 19.92 -9.74 -3.91
N SER A 171 19.20 -8.63 -3.71
CA SER A 171 19.72 -7.39 -3.11
C SER A 171 19.93 -7.46 -1.58
N GLY A 172 19.73 -8.63 -0.97
CA GLY A 172 19.96 -8.87 0.46
C GLY A 172 18.70 -8.80 1.35
N VAL A 173 17.51 -8.61 0.77
CA VAL A 173 16.25 -8.67 1.55
C VAL A 173 16.06 -10.04 2.18
N LYS A 174 15.72 -10.05 3.46
CA LYS A 174 15.40 -11.25 4.24
C LYS A 174 13.92 -11.35 4.59
N GLU A 175 13.22 -10.22 4.67
CA GLU A 175 11.78 -10.17 4.96
C GLU A 175 11.00 -9.45 3.85
N LEU A 176 10.00 -10.13 3.30
CA LEU A 176 9.02 -9.55 2.38
C LEU A 176 7.70 -9.28 3.12
N ASN A 177 7.26 -8.03 3.13
CA ASN A 177 5.97 -7.62 3.66
C ASN A 177 4.97 -7.53 2.50
N LEU A 178 4.11 -8.53 2.36
CA LEU A 178 3.09 -8.58 1.32
C LEU A 178 2.00 -7.57 1.65
N ILE A 179 1.77 -6.64 0.72
CA ILE A 179 0.81 -5.55 0.89
C ILE A 179 -0.12 -5.41 -0.32
N ALA A 180 -1.35 -5.04 -0.02
CA ALA A 180 -2.36 -4.46 -0.88
C ALA A 180 -3.37 -3.73 0.03
N GLU A 181 -4.37 -3.06 -0.56
CA GLU A 181 -5.53 -2.60 0.22
C GLU A 181 -6.34 -3.78 0.80
N ASP A 182 -6.30 -4.95 0.15
CA ASP A 182 -6.77 -6.23 0.69
C ASP A 182 -5.90 -7.40 0.18
N THR A 183 -4.92 -7.83 0.97
CA THR A 183 -3.85 -8.73 0.50
C THR A 183 -4.34 -10.16 0.23
N ASN A 184 -5.23 -10.70 1.07
CA ASN A 184 -5.73 -12.07 0.91
C ASN A 184 -6.81 -12.21 -0.17
N GLN A 185 -7.19 -11.12 -0.83
CA GLN A 185 -8.01 -11.16 -2.05
C GLN A 185 -7.17 -11.43 -3.32
N TYR A 186 -5.83 -11.45 -3.23
CA TYR A 186 -4.96 -11.69 -4.40
C TYR A 186 -5.35 -12.96 -5.17
N GLY A 187 -5.50 -12.82 -6.48
CA GLY A 187 -5.83 -13.90 -7.40
C GLY A 187 -7.33 -14.13 -7.62
N MET A 188 -8.21 -13.58 -6.79
CA MET A 188 -9.67 -13.79 -6.91
C MET A 188 -10.29 -13.11 -8.14
N ASP A 189 -9.66 -12.08 -8.68
CA ASP A 189 -10.03 -11.41 -9.94
C ASP A 189 -9.48 -12.12 -11.19
N ARG A 190 -8.73 -13.22 -11.01
CA ARG A 190 -8.04 -13.95 -12.08
C ARG A 190 -8.71 -15.30 -12.33
N ARG A 191 -8.56 -15.84 -13.55
CA ARG A 191 -9.09 -17.15 -13.95
C ARG A 191 -8.04 -18.26 -13.98
N ASP A 192 -6.82 -17.97 -13.57
CA ASP A 192 -5.69 -18.91 -13.62
C ASP A 192 -5.60 -19.79 -12.36
N GLY A 193 -6.50 -19.63 -11.39
CA GLY A 193 -6.55 -20.41 -10.15
C GLY A 193 -5.39 -20.14 -9.20
N LYS A 194 -4.60 -19.08 -9.44
CA LYS A 194 -3.42 -18.74 -8.65
C LYS A 194 -3.76 -17.66 -7.63
N GLY A 195 -4.01 -18.07 -6.40
CA GLY A 195 -4.30 -17.20 -5.27
C GLY A 195 -3.07 -16.82 -4.45
N LEU A 196 -3.32 -16.18 -3.30
CA LEU A 196 -2.26 -15.80 -2.36
C LEU A 196 -1.51 -17.02 -1.81
N ALA A 197 -2.20 -18.14 -1.58
CA ALA A 197 -1.58 -19.37 -1.07
C ALA A 197 -0.50 -19.88 -2.02
N GLU A 198 -0.83 -19.99 -3.32
CA GLU A 198 0.09 -20.43 -4.35
C GLU A 198 1.25 -19.43 -4.49
N LEU A 199 0.97 -18.12 -4.41
CA LEU A 199 2.01 -17.10 -4.51
C LEU A 199 3.02 -17.23 -3.37
N MET A 200 2.56 -17.41 -2.14
CA MET A 200 3.43 -17.61 -0.98
C MET A 200 4.23 -18.91 -1.08
N ALA A 201 3.63 -19.98 -1.59
CA ALA A 201 4.33 -21.23 -1.82
C ALA A 201 5.49 -21.04 -2.82
N GLU A 202 5.28 -20.32 -3.92
CA GLU A 202 6.34 -20.00 -4.89
C GLU A 202 7.41 -19.07 -4.30
N LEU A 203 7.00 -17.99 -3.61
CA LEU A 203 7.95 -17.10 -2.93
C LEU A 203 8.79 -17.85 -1.88
N GLY A 204 8.18 -18.83 -1.21
CA GLY A 204 8.83 -19.71 -0.25
C GLY A 204 9.99 -20.51 -0.82
N LYS A 205 10.06 -20.69 -2.15
CA LYS A 205 11.17 -21.39 -2.83
C LYS A 205 12.40 -20.50 -3.03
N LEU A 206 12.28 -19.18 -2.89
CA LEU A 206 13.40 -18.27 -3.07
C LEU A 206 14.47 -18.51 -1.99
N GLU A 207 15.68 -18.87 -2.43
CA GLU A 207 16.84 -18.98 -1.56
C GLU A 207 17.21 -17.59 -1.01
N GLY A 208 17.55 -17.52 0.28
CA GLY A 208 17.88 -16.25 0.95
C GLY A 208 16.70 -15.51 1.57
N LEU A 209 15.46 -15.76 1.13
CA LEU A 209 14.25 -15.27 1.79
C LEU A 209 14.04 -16.02 3.12
N ARG A 210 13.89 -15.27 4.22
CA ARG A 210 13.67 -15.84 5.55
C ARG A 210 12.23 -15.70 6.01
N TRP A 211 11.63 -14.54 5.78
CA TRP A 211 10.31 -14.19 6.30
C TRP A 211 9.41 -13.57 5.24
N MET A 212 8.14 -13.90 5.32
CA MET A 212 7.05 -13.33 4.54
C MET A 212 5.93 -12.96 5.52
N ARG A 213 5.53 -11.70 5.54
CA ARG A 213 4.49 -11.19 6.42
C ARG A 213 3.29 -10.75 5.61
N ILE A 214 2.10 -11.16 6.04
CA ILE A 214 0.84 -10.75 5.41
C ILE A 214 0.30 -9.55 6.17
N LEU A 215 0.18 -8.42 5.49
CA LEU A 215 -0.42 -7.21 6.04
C LEU A 215 -1.78 -6.96 5.39
N TYR A 216 -2.71 -6.34 6.12
CA TYR A 216 -4.03 -5.95 5.59
C TYR A 216 -4.83 -7.12 5.00
N ALA A 217 -5.08 -8.17 5.78
CA ALA A 217 -5.87 -9.33 5.36
C ALA A 217 -7.32 -9.22 5.84
N TYR A 218 -8.28 -9.05 4.92
CA TYR A 218 -9.68 -8.95 5.28
C TYR A 218 -10.24 -10.27 5.84
N PRO A 219 -11.10 -10.26 6.89
CA PRO A 219 -11.56 -11.48 7.57
C PRO A 219 -12.28 -12.52 6.68
N SER A 220 -12.85 -12.12 5.54
CA SER A 220 -13.67 -13.02 4.73
C SER A 220 -12.93 -13.81 3.65
N TYR A 221 -11.66 -13.50 3.37
CA TYR A 221 -10.92 -14.10 2.24
C TYR A 221 -9.84 -15.09 2.68
N PHE A 222 -10.09 -15.82 3.76
CA PHE A 222 -9.21 -16.91 4.22
C PHE A 222 -9.70 -18.26 3.72
N SER A 223 -9.17 -18.71 2.57
CA SER A 223 -9.43 -20.04 2.04
C SER A 223 -8.72 -21.13 2.86
N GLU A 224 -9.13 -22.39 2.70
CA GLU A 224 -8.44 -23.53 3.35
C GLU A 224 -6.98 -23.62 2.89
N GLU A 225 -6.72 -23.38 1.60
CA GLU A 225 -5.39 -23.40 1.00
C GLU A 225 -4.51 -22.32 1.63
N LEU A 226 -5.04 -21.10 1.81
CA LEU A 226 -4.31 -20.01 2.45
C LEU A 226 -3.99 -20.33 3.91
N ILE A 227 -4.97 -20.82 4.68
CA ILE A 227 -4.75 -21.20 6.08
C ILE A 227 -3.71 -22.31 6.20
N ASN A 228 -3.77 -23.33 5.34
CA ASN A 228 -2.82 -24.43 5.33
C ASN A 228 -1.41 -23.97 4.93
N GLU A 229 -1.28 -23.08 3.96
CA GLU A 229 0.01 -22.52 3.55
C GLU A 229 0.63 -21.68 4.68
N ILE A 230 -0.17 -20.82 5.32
CA ILE A 230 0.26 -20.05 6.51
C ILE A 230 0.75 -20.99 7.61
N ALA A 231 0.10 -22.14 7.81
CA ALA A 231 0.49 -23.09 8.85
C ALA A 231 1.79 -23.82 8.51
N ARG A 232 1.89 -24.36 7.31
CA ARG A 232 2.97 -25.28 6.91
C ARG A 232 4.25 -24.56 6.50
N ASN A 233 4.15 -23.39 5.88
CA ASN A 233 5.31 -22.70 5.35
C ASN A 233 6.11 -22.04 6.50
N PRO A 234 7.37 -22.45 6.74
CA PRO A 234 8.18 -21.91 7.82
C PRO A 234 8.66 -20.48 7.55
N LYS A 235 8.63 -20.02 6.29
CA LYS A 235 8.97 -18.64 5.92
C LYS A 235 7.80 -17.69 6.10
N VAL A 236 6.56 -18.17 6.21
CA VAL A 236 5.43 -17.30 6.55
C VAL A 236 5.50 -16.99 8.04
N CYS A 237 5.61 -15.70 8.37
CA CYS A 237 5.52 -15.24 9.74
C CYS A 237 4.20 -15.69 10.33
N LYS A 238 4.23 -16.17 11.58
CA LYS A 238 3.03 -16.39 12.38
C LYS A 238 2.54 -15.03 12.87
N TYR A 239 2.22 -14.16 11.91
CA TYR A 239 1.75 -12.81 12.10
C TYR A 239 0.78 -12.48 10.97
N ILE A 240 -0.48 -12.23 11.33
CA ILE A 240 -1.49 -11.79 10.37
C ILE A 240 -2.11 -10.51 10.90
N ASP A 241 -2.05 -9.47 10.08
CA ASP A 241 -2.71 -8.20 10.37
C ASP A 241 -4.15 -8.23 9.82
N ILE A 242 -5.12 -8.36 10.72
CA ILE A 242 -6.55 -8.48 10.38
C ILE A 242 -7.28 -7.22 10.86
N PRO A 243 -7.66 -6.31 9.95
CA PRO A 243 -8.32 -5.07 10.33
C PRO A 243 -9.83 -5.27 10.55
N LEU A 244 -10.22 -5.62 11.78
CA LEU A 244 -11.60 -5.92 12.17
C LEU A 244 -12.51 -4.71 12.26
N GLN A 245 -11.95 -3.55 12.58
CA GLN A 245 -12.65 -2.29 12.79
C GLN A 245 -13.56 -2.22 14.03
N HIS A 246 -14.28 -3.27 14.40
CA HIS A 246 -15.12 -3.24 15.60
C HIS A 246 -15.44 -4.66 16.11
N MET A 247 -16.06 -4.79 17.27
CA MET A 247 -16.50 -6.09 17.84
C MET A 247 -18.01 -6.17 18.16
N SER A 248 -18.73 -5.05 18.06
CA SER A 248 -20.19 -5.03 18.16
C SER A 248 -20.82 -5.35 16.81
N ASN A 249 -21.70 -6.35 16.77
CA ASN A 249 -22.45 -6.72 15.56
C ASN A 249 -23.22 -5.54 14.96
N LEU A 250 -23.87 -4.72 15.80
CA LEU A 250 -24.62 -3.56 15.33
C LEU A 250 -23.73 -2.59 14.55
N VAL A 251 -22.55 -2.30 15.07
CA VAL A 251 -21.58 -1.39 14.43
C VAL A 251 -20.96 -2.05 13.21
N LEU A 252 -20.55 -3.32 13.29
CA LEU A 252 -19.98 -4.05 12.16
C LEU A 252 -20.92 -4.09 10.96
N LEU A 253 -22.20 -4.41 11.18
CA LEU A 253 -23.21 -4.38 10.12
C LEU A 253 -23.40 -2.96 9.55
N GLY A 254 -23.41 -1.93 10.40
CA GLY A 254 -23.42 -0.52 9.96
C GLY A 254 -22.17 -0.11 9.17
N MET A 255 -21.02 -0.75 9.42
CA MET A 255 -19.78 -0.58 8.67
C MET A 255 -19.74 -1.40 7.37
N ASN A 256 -20.80 -2.17 7.09
CA ASN A 256 -20.86 -3.19 6.04
C ASN A 256 -19.73 -4.23 6.16
N ARG A 257 -19.50 -4.70 7.40
CA ARG A 257 -18.53 -5.73 7.78
C ARG A 257 -19.25 -7.01 8.25
N PRO A 258 -18.59 -8.18 8.18
CA PRO A 258 -19.12 -9.43 8.73
C PRO A 258 -19.43 -9.30 10.22
N ALA A 259 -20.39 -10.09 10.70
CA ALA A 259 -20.68 -10.20 12.12
C ALA A 259 -19.48 -10.73 12.92
N ARG A 260 -19.47 -10.50 14.23
CA ARG A 260 -18.43 -10.97 15.16
C ARG A 260 -18.19 -12.48 15.04
N THR A 261 -19.26 -13.28 14.91
CA THR A 261 -19.17 -14.74 14.81
C THR A 261 -18.25 -15.18 13.68
N HIS A 262 -18.36 -14.57 12.49
CA HIS A 262 -17.47 -14.87 11.36
C HIS A 262 -15.99 -14.68 11.71
N THR A 263 -15.68 -13.66 12.51
CA THR A 263 -14.31 -13.41 12.96
C THR A 263 -13.86 -14.44 13.98
N VAL A 264 -14.71 -14.76 14.97
CA VAL A 264 -14.40 -15.78 15.99
C VAL A 264 -14.12 -17.13 15.33
N ASP A 265 -15.01 -17.56 14.44
CA ASP A 265 -14.87 -18.83 13.71
C ASP A 265 -13.56 -18.87 12.90
N LEU A 266 -13.19 -17.75 12.26
CA LEU A 266 -11.91 -17.62 11.57
C LEU A 266 -10.72 -17.76 12.53
N LEU A 267 -10.75 -17.07 13.66
CA LEU A 267 -9.65 -17.10 14.64
C LEU A 267 -9.47 -18.50 15.23
N GLU A 268 -10.57 -19.17 15.59
CA GLU A 268 -10.56 -20.57 16.04
C GLU A 268 -10.01 -21.52 14.98
N LYS A 269 -10.41 -21.31 13.71
CA LYS A 269 -9.90 -22.09 12.58
C LYS A 269 -8.40 -21.87 12.36
N LEU A 270 -7.94 -20.62 12.45
CA LEU A 270 -6.51 -20.31 12.39
C LEU A 270 -5.79 -20.97 13.55
N LYS A 271 -6.31 -20.88 14.78
CA LYS A 271 -5.73 -21.50 16.00
C LYS A 271 -5.62 -23.02 15.90
N SER A 272 -6.69 -23.69 15.49
CA SER A 272 -6.72 -25.16 15.42
C SER A 272 -5.77 -25.76 14.39
N ARG A 273 -5.54 -25.06 13.27
CA ARG A 273 -4.61 -25.49 12.20
C ARG A 273 -3.16 -25.16 12.48
N ASN A 274 -2.92 -24.24 13.41
CA ASN A 274 -1.62 -23.69 13.70
C ASN A 274 -1.20 -24.04 15.12
N SER A 275 -0.12 -24.79 15.28
CA SER A 275 0.51 -24.99 16.60
C SER A 275 1.22 -23.72 17.07
N TRP A 276 0.53 -22.58 17.13
CA TRP A 276 1.07 -21.30 17.57
C TRP A 276 0.90 -21.20 19.10
N PRO A 277 1.98 -21.32 19.89
CA PRO A 277 1.90 -20.90 21.29
C PRO A 277 1.66 -19.37 21.31
N GLY A 278 0.65 -18.90 22.05
CA GLY A 278 0.36 -17.46 22.19
C GLY A 278 -0.24 -16.80 20.95
N LEU A 279 -1.36 -17.32 20.42
CA LEU A 279 -2.08 -16.76 19.25
C LEU A 279 -2.32 -15.24 19.36
N GLU A 280 -2.57 -14.76 20.57
CA GLU A 280 -2.79 -13.35 20.92
C GLU A 280 -1.60 -12.42 20.60
N ASP A 281 -0.36 -12.93 20.61
CA ASP A 281 0.85 -12.19 20.23
C ASP A 281 1.08 -12.19 18.71
N HIS A 282 0.35 -13.05 17.99
CA HIS A 282 0.57 -13.39 16.60
C HIS A 282 -0.56 -12.94 15.67
N ILE A 283 -1.74 -12.61 16.19
CA ILE A 283 -2.82 -12.02 15.38
C ILE A 283 -3.02 -10.58 15.82
N HIS A 284 -2.63 -9.66 14.94
CA HIS A 284 -2.82 -8.24 15.19
C HIS A 284 -4.19 -7.79 14.69
N LEU A 285 -5.10 -7.60 15.63
CA LEU A 285 -6.45 -7.09 15.37
C LEU A 285 -6.44 -5.56 15.41
N ARG A 286 -6.55 -4.91 14.25
CA ARG A 286 -6.68 -3.44 14.23
C ARG A 286 -8.10 -3.01 14.50
N LEU A 287 -8.26 -2.29 15.61
CA LEU A 287 -9.45 -1.51 15.94
C LEU A 287 -9.16 0.00 15.85
N PRO A 288 -10.12 0.81 15.40
CA PRO A 288 -9.98 2.25 15.35
C PRO A 288 -9.87 2.78 16.77
N TRP A 289 -8.90 3.69 16.93
CA TRP A 289 -8.42 4.24 18.20
C TRP A 289 -9.49 4.96 19.05
N ARG A 290 -10.68 5.22 18.49
CA ARG A 290 -11.71 6.08 19.09
C ARG A 290 -12.73 5.36 19.99
N ASP A 291 -12.82 4.03 20.00
CA ASP A 291 -13.66 3.30 20.96
C ASP A 291 -12.81 2.45 21.91
N ARG A 292 -12.48 3.02 23.08
CA ARG A 292 -11.78 2.31 24.17
C ARG A 292 -12.54 1.07 24.66
N GLY A 293 -13.87 1.09 24.60
CA GLY A 293 -14.69 -0.08 24.91
C GLY A 293 -14.57 -1.18 23.86
N ALA A 294 -14.42 -0.84 22.58
CA ALA A 294 -14.16 -1.82 21.53
C ALA A 294 -12.78 -2.46 21.68
N ALA A 295 -11.75 -1.67 22.00
CA ALA A 295 -10.41 -2.16 22.26
C ALA A 295 -10.39 -3.15 23.44
N GLN A 296 -11.06 -2.80 24.55
CA GLN A 296 -11.19 -3.68 25.70
C GLN A 296 -11.96 -4.97 25.36
N ARG A 297 -13.08 -4.86 24.62
CA ARG A 297 -13.86 -6.03 24.18
C ARG A 297 -13.07 -6.94 23.23
N ALA A 298 -12.20 -6.40 22.38
CA ALA A 298 -11.33 -7.23 21.52
C ALA A 298 -10.18 -7.87 22.28
N GLY A 299 -9.59 -7.17 23.26
CA GLY A 299 -8.65 -7.78 24.19
C GLY A 299 -9.28 -8.96 24.93
N CYS A 300 -10.49 -8.76 25.47
CA CYS A 300 -11.27 -9.84 26.07
C CYS A 300 -11.56 -10.96 25.06
N LEU A 301 -11.87 -10.64 23.79
CA LEU A 301 -12.11 -11.66 22.76
C LEU A 301 -10.89 -12.54 22.50
N LEU A 302 -9.70 -11.94 22.37
CA LEU A 302 -8.46 -12.69 22.16
C LEU A 302 -8.13 -13.56 23.37
N GLN A 303 -8.45 -13.10 24.59
CA GLN A 303 -8.30 -13.88 25.81
C GLN A 303 -9.36 -14.99 25.97
N GLU A 304 -10.56 -14.80 25.40
CA GLU A 304 -11.64 -15.78 25.37
C GLU A 304 -11.39 -16.92 24.37
N ILE A 305 -10.65 -16.67 23.29
CA ILE A 305 -10.40 -17.61 22.18
C ILE A 305 -9.13 -18.43 22.41
#